data_AF-A0A2P1JHA0-F1
#
_entry.id   AF-A0A2P1JHA0-F1
#
_cell.length_a   1.000
_cell.length_b   1.000
_cell.length_c   1.000
_cell.angle_alpha   90.00
_cell.angle_beta   90.00
_cell.angle_gamma   90.00
#
_symmetry.space_group_name_H-M   'P 1'
#
loop_
_entity.id
_entity.type
_entity.pdbx_description
1 polymer ?
#
loop_
_entity_poly.entity_id
_entity_poly.type
_entity_poly.pdbx_seq_one_letter_code
_entity_poly.pdbx_strand_id
1 'polypeptide(L)'
;MIIPKNEYLKLAMYISAVLGVWPFIFEDKPVLRKIYDVYSKCLFCYYIFYVLTAIIQLFIVVTDEVLDVSEIVSNLCITLLNFIAILRVKAIKSERVKNIIQNVFKLEEKMMNSGNDEIIEMYNRYARQNQICNKIFVVNIYLVDILYYIHPLYVEDTIKYYPKRNETVVIKALPLSTWFPFDQQKHYVLSYIWQVTDIFMATTFISCADIFAFSLILFGVGQIKILKLILSNFQEYTMKIKNLLHCSQEEASYITLRECILKHQEIIEYIKEYNLVMKNIMVLDFLMSSMQLASIVLTLLVTKVTLINTIYSGQFAVCMFLRLLVYYWYANEIMVHGSEIGLALCNSNWYEESERVQKMMVIMLMRCNRELCLEIGPFAAMTLRTFLGVSRREQYKIGNHFYNINEIWVIKSVNGRYLSMIGF
;
A
#
# COMPACT_ATOMS: atom_id res chain seq x y z
N MET A 1 -3.23 30.23 3.22
CA MET A 1 -2.15 29.54 2.47
C MET A 1 -2.79 28.51 1.50
N ILE A 2 -2.20 28.22 0.32
CA ILE A 2 -2.85 27.29 -0.66
C ILE A 2 -2.86 25.84 -0.15
N ILE A 3 -1.77 25.40 0.47
CA ILE A 3 -1.57 24.08 1.09
C ILE A 3 -0.70 24.30 2.35
N PRO A 4 -1.02 23.69 3.52
CA PRO A 4 -0.19 23.82 4.72
C PRO A 4 1.24 23.31 4.48
N LYS A 5 2.27 23.95 5.05
CA LYS A 5 3.66 23.45 4.95
C LYS A 5 3.81 22.24 5.85
N ASN A 6 4.14 21.09 5.27
CA ASN A 6 4.60 19.91 5.99
C ASN A 6 5.62 19.22 5.08
N GLU A 7 6.86 19.08 5.55
CA GLU A 7 7.92 18.48 4.71
C GLU A 7 7.77 16.96 4.65
N TYR A 8 7.20 16.33 5.67
CA TYR A 8 7.05 14.88 5.75
C TYR A 8 6.01 14.30 4.76
N LEU A 9 4.81 14.88 4.70
CA LEU A 9 3.67 14.51 3.87
C LEU A 9 3.68 15.21 2.51
N LYS A 10 4.70 16.02 2.20
CA LYS A 10 4.77 16.89 1.03
C LYS A 10 4.29 16.24 -0.27
N LEU A 11 4.86 15.09 -0.65
CA LEU A 11 4.48 14.40 -1.88
C LEU A 11 3.04 13.87 -1.84
N ALA A 12 2.65 13.21 -0.74
CA ALA A 12 1.30 12.68 -0.54
C ALA A 12 0.25 13.80 -0.63
N MET A 13 0.56 14.94 -0.01
CA MET A 13 -0.28 16.13 0.02
C MET A 13 -0.42 16.77 -1.35
N TYR A 14 0.66 16.95 -2.12
CA TYR A 14 0.55 17.51 -3.47
C TYR A 14 -0.23 16.60 -4.43
N ILE A 15 0.03 15.29 -4.43
CA ILE A 15 -0.69 14.34 -5.30
C ILE A 15 -2.18 14.29 -4.94
N SER A 16 -2.49 14.17 -3.64
CA SER A 16 -3.88 14.19 -3.17
C SER A 16 -4.58 15.53 -3.40
N ALA A 17 -3.85 16.65 -3.34
CA ALA A 17 -4.38 17.96 -3.66
C ALA A 17 -4.79 18.05 -5.13
N VAL A 18 -3.93 17.62 -6.05
CA VAL A 18 -4.22 17.60 -7.48
C VAL A 18 -5.43 16.72 -7.79
N LEU A 19 -5.59 15.58 -7.12
CA LEU A 19 -6.72 14.67 -7.34
C LEU A 19 -8.05 15.08 -6.70
N GLY A 20 -8.10 16.18 -5.95
CA GLY A 20 -9.32 16.50 -5.19
C GLY A 20 -9.49 15.67 -3.92
N VAL A 21 -8.49 14.90 -3.48
CA VAL A 21 -8.60 14.01 -2.31
C VAL A 21 -8.24 14.72 -1.01
N TRP A 22 -7.34 15.70 -1.07
CA TRP A 22 -6.80 16.35 0.11
C TRP A 22 -7.86 17.18 0.87
N PRO A 23 -8.00 16.98 2.19
CA PRO A 23 -9.08 17.60 2.96
C PRO A 23 -8.84 19.07 3.37
N PHE A 24 -7.59 19.55 3.40
CA PHE A 24 -7.22 20.86 3.94
C PHE A 24 -6.73 21.81 2.84
N ILE A 25 -7.61 22.14 1.89
CA ILE A 25 -7.34 23.09 0.79
C ILE A 25 -8.25 24.32 0.91
N PHE A 26 -7.65 25.50 0.68
CA PHE A 26 -8.33 26.80 0.68
C PHE A 26 -9.15 27.10 1.95
N GLU A 27 -8.66 26.73 3.14
CA GLU A 27 -9.37 26.97 4.40
C GLU A 27 -9.74 28.45 4.59
N ASP A 28 -8.83 29.37 4.22
CA ASP A 28 -9.03 30.82 4.35
C ASP A 28 -9.95 31.43 3.27
N LYS A 29 -10.30 30.67 2.21
CA LYS A 29 -10.98 31.20 1.02
C LYS A 29 -12.20 30.33 0.64
N PRO A 30 -13.41 30.66 1.14
CA PRO A 30 -14.58 29.79 1.03
C PRO A 30 -15.07 29.58 -0.41
N VAL A 31 -14.92 30.58 -1.29
CA VAL A 31 -15.32 30.47 -2.71
C VAL A 31 -14.42 29.47 -3.46
N LEU A 32 -13.10 29.58 -3.28
CA LEU A 32 -12.14 28.66 -3.90
C LEU A 32 -12.30 27.25 -3.36
N ARG A 33 -12.60 27.10 -2.06
CA ARG A 33 -12.91 25.81 -1.45
C ARG A 33 -14.13 25.15 -2.10
N LYS A 34 -15.22 25.90 -2.32
CA LYS A 34 -16.41 25.37 -3.03
C LYS A 34 -16.08 24.92 -4.46
N ILE A 35 -15.27 25.68 -5.20
CA ILE A 35 -14.84 25.31 -6.56
C ILE A 35 -14.02 24.01 -6.51
N TYR A 36 -13.09 23.90 -5.56
CA TYR A 36 -12.30 22.70 -5.36
C TYR A 36 -13.14 21.48 -4.97
N ASP A 37 -14.17 21.66 -4.14
CA ASP A 37 -15.09 20.59 -3.75
C ASP A 37 -15.91 20.08 -4.95
N VAL A 38 -16.34 20.97 -5.85
CA VAL A 38 -17.00 20.59 -7.11
C VAL A 38 -16.05 19.80 -8.00
N TYR A 39 -14.82 20.31 -8.20
CA TYR A 39 -13.77 19.62 -8.95
C TYR A 39 -13.48 18.21 -8.39
N SER A 40 -13.30 18.10 -7.07
CA SER A 40 -13.10 16.85 -6.35
C SER A 40 -14.22 15.84 -6.59
N LYS A 41 -15.48 16.29 -6.52
CA LYS A 41 -16.64 15.45 -6.80
C LYS A 41 -16.67 15.00 -8.26
N CYS A 42 -16.39 15.89 -9.21
CA CYS A 42 -16.35 15.54 -10.63
C CYS A 42 -15.31 14.47 -10.94
N LEU A 43 -14.07 14.64 -10.46
CA LEU A 43 -13.00 13.63 -10.67
C LEU A 43 -13.34 12.30 -10.01
N PHE A 44 -13.89 12.32 -8.80
CA PHE A 44 -14.27 11.10 -8.10
C PHE A 44 -15.47 10.41 -8.76
N CYS A 45 -16.44 11.16 -9.30
CA CYS A 45 -17.54 10.63 -10.09
C CYS A 45 -17.03 9.97 -11.38
N TYR A 46 -16.07 10.60 -12.07
CA TYR A 46 -15.42 9.98 -13.24
C TYR A 46 -14.74 8.66 -12.87
N TYR A 47 -14.00 8.65 -11.75
CA TYR A 47 -13.33 7.43 -11.29
C TYR A 47 -14.32 6.31 -10.93
N ILE A 48 -15.44 6.63 -10.26
CA ILE A 48 -16.51 5.66 -10.01
C ILE A 48 -17.11 5.16 -11.32
N PHE A 49 -17.34 6.05 -12.29
CA PHE A 49 -17.85 5.68 -13.60
C PHE A 49 -16.94 4.69 -14.33
N TYR A 50 -15.62 4.92 -14.31
CA TYR A 50 -14.64 3.95 -14.81
C TYR A 50 -14.74 2.59 -14.10
N VAL A 51 -14.85 2.55 -12.77
CA VAL A 51 -15.01 1.27 -12.06
C VAL A 51 -16.32 0.58 -12.42
N LEU A 52 -17.40 1.33 -12.67
CA LEU A 52 -18.65 0.76 -13.16
C LEU A 52 -18.53 0.17 -14.56
N THR A 53 -17.80 0.80 -15.49
CA THR A 53 -17.58 0.23 -16.83
C THR A 53 -16.75 -1.06 -16.77
N ALA A 54 -15.80 -1.15 -15.84
CA ALA A 54 -15.04 -2.37 -15.60
C ALA A 54 -15.93 -3.50 -15.03
N ILE A 55 -16.83 -3.18 -14.08
CA ILE A 55 -17.80 -4.15 -13.53
C ILE A 55 -18.77 -4.63 -14.61
N ILE A 56 -19.30 -3.73 -15.45
CA ILE A 56 -20.19 -4.10 -16.55
C ILE A 56 -19.47 -5.05 -17.52
N GLN A 57 -18.21 -4.74 -17.85
CA GLN A 57 -17.40 -5.63 -18.68
C GLN A 57 -17.19 -7.00 -18.05
N LEU A 58 -16.92 -7.06 -16.75
CA LEU A 58 -16.81 -8.34 -16.04
C LEU A 58 -18.08 -9.19 -16.19
N PHE A 59 -19.26 -8.58 -16.04
CA PHE A 59 -20.53 -9.29 -16.25
C PHE A 59 -20.65 -9.80 -17.68
N ILE A 60 -20.31 -8.97 -18.67
CA ILE A 60 -20.39 -9.34 -20.09
C ILE A 60 -19.48 -10.53 -20.38
N VAL A 61 -18.20 -10.46 -19.99
CA VAL A 61 -17.21 -11.52 -20.27
C VAL A 61 -17.56 -12.82 -19.56
N VAL A 62 -18.12 -12.75 -18.35
CA VAL A 62 -18.59 -13.95 -17.61
C VAL A 62 -19.80 -14.60 -18.28
N THR A 63 -20.66 -13.80 -18.93
CA THR A 63 -21.85 -14.29 -19.65
C THR A 63 -21.62 -14.57 -21.14
N ASP A 64 -20.40 -14.35 -21.64
CA ASP A 64 -20.06 -14.53 -23.06
C ASP A 64 -20.13 -16.01 -23.46
N GLU A 65 -20.36 -16.26 -24.75
CA GLU A 65 -20.51 -17.61 -25.29
C GLU A 65 -19.20 -18.41 -25.24
N VAL A 66 -18.06 -17.71 -25.37
CA VAL A 66 -16.72 -18.29 -25.30
C VAL A 66 -16.05 -17.75 -24.04
N LEU A 67 -15.86 -18.62 -23.06
CA LEU A 67 -15.40 -18.23 -21.74
C LEU A 67 -13.87 -18.10 -21.73
N ASP A 68 -13.37 -16.87 -21.78
CA ASP A 68 -11.95 -16.55 -21.62
C ASP A 68 -11.62 -16.32 -20.14
N VAL A 69 -11.20 -17.39 -19.47
CA VAL A 69 -10.84 -17.37 -18.04
C VAL A 69 -9.73 -16.36 -17.75
N SER A 70 -8.78 -16.16 -18.67
CA SER A 70 -7.67 -15.22 -18.49
C SER A 70 -8.18 -13.78 -18.48
N GLU A 71 -9.08 -13.45 -19.42
CA GLU A 71 -9.71 -12.13 -19.49
C GLU A 71 -10.54 -11.84 -18.23
N ILE A 72 -11.34 -12.81 -17.77
CA ILE A 72 -12.17 -12.69 -16.55
C ILE A 72 -11.30 -12.41 -15.32
N VAL A 73 -10.24 -13.20 -15.10
CA VAL A 73 -9.39 -13.06 -13.92
C VAL A 73 -8.63 -11.73 -13.94
N SER A 74 -8.12 -11.32 -15.10
CA SER A 74 -7.43 -10.02 -15.25
C SER A 74 -8.37 -8.85 -14.95
N ASN A 75 -9.57 -8.85 -15.54
CA ASN A 75 -10.59 -7.84 -15.28
C ASN A 75 -10.99 -7.81 -13.80
N LEU A 76 -11.24 -8.98 -13.20
CA LEU A 76 -11.62 -9.09 -11.79
C LEU A 76 -10.54 -8.51 -10.87
N CYS A 77 -9.25 -8.81 -11.11
CA CYS A 77 -8.14 -8.26 -10.33
C CYS A 77 -8.09 -6.72 -10.40
N ILE A 78 -8.17 -6.15 -11.61
CA ILE A 78 -8.12 -4.70 -11.82
C ILE A 78 -9.34 -4.02 -11.21
N THR A 79 -10.53 -4.60 -11.37
CA THR A 79 -11.78 -4.08 -10.82
C THR A 79 -11.76 -4.07 -9.28
N LEU A 80 -11.31 -5.16 -8.65
CA LEU A 80 -11.18 -5.23 -7.19
C LEU A 80 -10.12 -4.25 -6.67
N LEU A 81 -8.98 -4.12 -7.35
CA LEU A 81 -7.93 -3.16 -6.99
C LEU A 81 -8.48 -1.72 -6.96
N ASN A 82 -9.20 -1.33 -8.01
CA ASN A 82 -9.79 0.01 -8.08
C ASN A 82 -10.94 0.19 -7.07
N PHE A 83 -11.74 -0.84 -6.81
CA PHE A 83 -12.75 -0.79 -5.76
C PHE A 83 -12.13 -0.58 -4.37
N ILE A 84 -11.02 -1.25 -4.06
CA ILE A 84 -10.27 -1.05 -2.82
C ILE A 84 -9.71 0.37 -2.74
N ALA A 85 -9.20 0.91 -3.85
CA ALA A 85 -8.75 2.30 -3.91
C ALA A 85 -9.89 3.30 -3.62
N ILE A 86 -11.12 3.05 -4.08
CA ILE A 86 -12.31 3.84 -3.69
C ILE A 86 -12.51 3.81 -2.16
N LEU A 87 -12.41 2.63 -1.55
CA LEU A 87 -12.54 2.49 -0.08
C LEU A 87 -11.43 3.25 0.65
N ARG A 88 -10.18 3.19 0.16
CA ARG A 88 -9.05 3.94 0.72
C ARG A 88 -9.24 5.44 0.60
N VAL A 89 -9.65 5.94 -0.57
CA VAL A 89 -9.92 7.38 -0.77
C VAL A 89 -11.04 7.88 0.14
N LYS A 90 -12.11 7.09 0.30
CA LYS A 90 -13.18 7.39 1.28
C LYS A 90 -12.66 7.40 2.72
N ALA A 91 -11.79 6.46 3.07
CA ALA A 91 -11.13 6.41 4.38
C ALA A 91 -10.26 7.65 4.62
N ILE A 92 -9.48 8.09 3.62
CA ILE A 92 -8.65 9.31 3.70
C ILE A 92 -9.51 10.56 3.95
N LYS A 93 -10.69 10.64 3.30
CA LYS A 93 -11.64 11.74 3.50
C LYS A 93 -12.44 11.65 4.81
N SER A 94 -12.33 10.55 5.55
CA SER A 94 -13.05 10.36 6.81
C SER A 94 -12.55 11.30 7.90
N GLU A 95 -13.43 11.66 8.83
CA GLU A 95 -13.09 12.58 9.92
C GLU A 95 -11.99 12.02 10.84
N ARG A 96 -11.96 10.69 11.04
CA ARG A 96 -10.90 10.03 11.81
C ARG A 96 -9.53 10.25 11.18
N VAL A 97 -9.39 10.06 9.87
CA VAL A 97 -8.09 10.27 9.19
C VAL A 97 -7.72 11.75 9.15
N LYS A 98 -8.69 12.67 9.00
CA LYS A 98 -8.41 14.11 9.14
C LYS A 98 -7.83 14.45 10.51
N ASN A 99 -8.38 13.89 11.59
CA ASN A 99 -7.86 14.08 12.94
C ASN A 99 -6.43 13.51 13.07
N ILE A 100 -6.17 12.35 12.48
CA ILE A 100 -4.82 11.77 12.40
C ILE A 100 -3.84 12.73 11.70
N ILE A 101 -4.22 13.30 10.54
CA ILE A 101 -3.38 14.27 9.81
C ILE A 101 -3.14 15.54 10.64
N GLN A 102 -4.16 16.07 11.30
CA GLN A 102 -4.01 17.24 12.15
C GLN A 102 -3.06 16.95 13.33
N ASN A 103 -3.13 15.76 13.90
CA ASN A 103 -2.19 15.33 14.93
C ASN A 103 -0.76 15.23 14.38
N VAL A 104 -0.57 14.75 13.15
CA VAL A 104 0.75 14.78 12.48
C VAL A 104 1.29 16.21 12.37
N PHE A 105 0.46 17.18 11.97
CA PHE A 105 0.87 18.59 11.88
C PHE A 105 1.24 19.18 13.24
N LYS A 106 0.41 18.96 14.26
CA LYS A 106 0.71 19.42 15.63
C LYS A 106 2.00 18.82 16.17
N LEU A 107 2.25 17.54 15.91
CA LEU A 107 3.46 16.85 16.33
C LEU A 107 4.69 17.33 15.58
N GLU A 108 4.61 17.57 14.27
CA GLU A 108 5.70 18.18 13.49
C GLU A 108 6.05 19.56 14.06
N GLU A 109 5.05 20.43 14.27
CA GLU A 109 5.26 21.76 14.83
C GLU A 109 5.91 21.70 16.23
N LYS A 110 5.40 20.81 17.11
CA LYS A 110 5.99 20.58 18.44
C LYS A 110 7.44 20.12 18.35
N MET A 111 7.78 19.25 17.38
CA MET A 111 9.15 18.76 17.19
C MET A 111 10.08 19.85 16.64
N MET A 112 9.63 20.61 15.65
CA MET A 112 10.41 21.72 15.07
C MET A 112 10.66 22.83 16.10
N ASN A 113 9.70 23.08 17.00
CA ASN A 113 9.82 24.08 18.06
C ASN A 113 10.53 23.55 19.32
N SER A 114 10.93 22.27 19.37
CA SER A 114 11.56 21.67 20.55
C SER A 114 12.97 22.20 20.84
N GLY A 115 13.63 22.82 19.85
CA GLY A 115 15.01 23.31 19.97
C GLY A 115 16.07 22.22 20.13
N ASN A 116 15.70 20.95 19.90
CA ASN A 116 16.62 19.82 20.00
C ASN A 116 17.04 19.34 18.60
N ASP A 117 18.25 19.72 18.21
CA ASP A 117 18.82 19.43 16.89
C ASP A 117 18.83 17.93 16.57
N GLU A 118 19.04 17.06 17.56
CA GLU A 118 19.07 15.61 17.38
C GLU A 118 17.69 15.06 16.98
N ILE A 119 16.62 15.54 17.62
CA ILE A 119 15.24 15.16 17.29
C ILE A 119 14.86 15.70 15.90
N ILE A 120 15.25 16.93 15.60
CA ILE A 120 14.97 17.58 14.31
C ILE A 120 15.72 16.87 13.18
N GLU A 121 16.99 16.52 13.36
CA GLU A 121 17.77 15.79 12.36
C GLU A 121 17.16 14.40 12.08
N MET A 122 16.79 13.68 13.13
CA MET A 122 16.14 12.37 13.00
C MET A 122 14.78 12.49 12.28
N TYR A 123 13.97 13.49 12.63
CA TYR A 123 12.70 13.75 11.94
C TYR A 123 12.94 14.03 10.44
N ASN A 124 13.88 14.91 10.11
CA ASN A 124 14.24 15.26 8.75
C ASN A 124 14.75 14.05 7.96
N ARG A 125 15.51 13.15 8.61
CA ARG A 125 15.96 11.89 8.01
C ARG A 125 14.77 11.00 7.62
N TYR A 126 13.77 10.86 8.49
CA TYR A 126 12.56 10.08 8.18
C TYR A 126 11.66 10.77 7.15
N ALA A 127 11.54 12.09 7.19
CA ALA A 127 10.84 12.85 6.16
C ALA A 127 11.47 12.63 4.78
N ARG A 128 12.81 12.69 4.70
CA ARG A 128 13.56 12.42 3.47
C ARG A 128 13.41 10.97 3.01
N GLN A 129 13.49 10.01 3.93
CA GLN A 129 13.25 8.60 3.61
C GLN A 129 11.84 8.38 3.05
N ASN A 130 10.81 8.95 3.68
CA ASN A 130 9.44 8.89 3.21
C ASN A 130 9.30 9.44 1.79
N GLN A 131 9.86 10.64 1.54
CA GLN A 131 9.82 11.26 0.22
C GLN A 131 10.54 10.41 -0.84
N ILE A 132 11.71 9.84 -0.53
CA ILE A 132 12.47 9.01 -1.47
C ILE A 132 11.71 7.71 -1.78
N CYS A 133 11.26 6.98 -0.75
CA CYS A 133 10.51 5.74 -0.94
C CYS A 133 9.24 5.97 -1.76
N ASN A 134 8.48 7.02 -1.45
CA ASN A 134 7.26 7.33 -2.19
C ASN A 134 7.55 7.79 -3.63
N LYS A 135 8.64 8.53 -3.87
CA LYS A 135 9.08 8.87 -5.25
C LYS A 135 9.44 7.62 -6.05
N ILE A 136 10.19 6.69 -5.47
CA ILE A 136 10.55 5.43 -6.12
C ILE A 136 9.28 4.63 -6.47
N PHE A 137 8.34 4.55 -5.54
CA PHE A 137 7.05 3.89 -5.77
C PHE A 137 6.24 4.53 -6.90
N VAL A 138 6.15 5.86 -6.92
CA VAL A 138 5.48 6.62 -8.00
C VAL A 138 6.14 6.36 -9.35
N VAL A 139 7.47 6.41 -9.41
CA VAL A 139 8.18 6.14 -10.68
C VAL A 139 7.92 4.71 -11.15
N ASN A 140 7.91 3.74 -10.22
CA ASN A 140 7.68 2.34 -10.55
C ASN A 140 6.25 2.08 -11.06
N ILE A 141 5.22 2.72 -10.47
CA ILE A 141 3.83 2.53 -10.89
C ILE A 141 3.55 3.20 -12.24
N TYR A 142 4.10 4.39 -12.51
CA TYR A 142 3.97 5.00 -13.83
C TYR A 142 4.79 4.30 -14.92
N LEU A 143 5.88 3.61 -14.56
CA LEU A 143 6.57 2.72 -15.50
C LEU A 143 5.66 1.56 -15.93
N VAL A 144 4.87 1.02 -15.01
CA VAL A 144 3.86 0.01 -15.34
C VAL A 144 2.80 0.59 -16.29
N ASP A 145 2.27 1.79 -16.01
CA ASP A 145 1.29 2.44 -16.90
C ASP A 145 1.81 2.60 -18.33
N ILE A 146 3.06 3.04 -18.49
CA ILE A 146 3.70 3.17 -19.81
C ILE A 146 3.71 1.81 -20.52
N LEU A 147 4.01 0.73 -19.81
CA LEU A 147 3.98 -0.61 -20.39
C LEU A 147 2.55 -1.05 -20.74
N TYR A 148 1.53 -0.69 -19.96
CA TYR A 148 0.12 -0.90 -20.32
C TYR A 148 -0.29 -0.14 -21.59
N TYR A 149 0.27 1.05 -21.83
CA TYR A 149 0.05 1.82 -23.06
C TYR A 149 0.79 1.30 -24.28
N ILE A 150 1.84 0.50 -24.09
CA ILE A 150 2.68 0.03 -25.20
C ILE A 150 2.33 -1.41 -25.56
N HIS A 151 2.05 -2.26 -24.55
CA HIS A 151 1.84 -3.69 -24.71
C HIS A 151 0.80 -4.05 -25.79
N PRO A 152 -0.40 -3.42 -25.86
CA PRO A 152 -1.41 -3.74 -26.87
C PRO A 152 -0.98 -3.44 -28.32
N LEU A 153 0.01 -2.57 -28.53
CA LEU A 153 0.50 -2.22 -29.87
C LEU A 153 1.41 -3.30 -30.48
N TYR A 154 1.93 -4.19 -29.64
CA TYR A 154 2.86 -5.26 -30.04
C TYR A 154 2.26 -6.66 -29.91
N VAL A 155 1.08 -6.79 -29.31
CA VAL A 155 0.36 -8.05 -29.20
C VAL A 155 -0.38 -8.32 -30.51
N GLU A 156 -0.29 -9.54 -31.00
CA GLU A 156 -1.02 -9.98 -32.20
C GLU A 156 -2.54 -9.93 -31.96
N ASP A 157 -3.29 -9.53 -32.99
CA ASP A 157 -4.74 -9.47 -32.92
C ASP A 157 -5.34 -10.85 -32.58
N THR A 158 -6.35 -10.85 -31.70
CA THR A 158 -7.01 -12.08 -31.27
C THR A 158 -8.11 -12.48 -32.24
N ILE A 159 -8.15 -13.75 -32.62
CA ILE A 159 -9.19 -14.29 -33.51
C ILE A 159 -10.24 -14.98 -32.63
N LYS A 160 -11.43 -14.39 -32.49
CA LYS A 160 -12.57 -15.01 -31.77
C LYS A 160 -13.58 -15.58 -32.79
N TYR A 161 -13.91 -16.86 -32.62
CA TYR A 161 -14.95 -17.54 -33.40
C TYR A 161 -16.24 -17.62 -32.56
N TYR A 162 -17.34 -17.09 -33.09
CA TYR A 162 -18.65 -17.11 -32.45
C TYR A 162 -19.50 -18.26 -33.02
N PRO A 163 -19.63 -19.39 -32.31
CA PRO A 163 -20.23 -20.61 -32.85
C PRO A 163 -21.71 -20.45 -33.18
N LYS A 164 -22.46 -19.60 -32.46
CA LYS A 164 -23.89 -19.39 -32.75
C LYS A 164 -24.14 -18.47 -33.94
N ARG A 165 -23.18 -17.58 -34.26
CA ARG A 165 -23.27 -16.66 -35.40
C ARG A 165 -22.52 -17.17 -36.63
N ASN A 166 -21.69 -18.20 -36.49
CA ASN A 166 -20.75 -18.67 -37.52
C ASN A 166 -19.85 -17.55 -38.06
N GLU A 167 -19.49 -16.59 -37.22
CA GLU A 167 -18.65 -15.44 -37.57
C GLU A 167 -17.28 -15.55 -36.90
N THR A 168 -16.24 -15.22 -37.65
CA THR A 168 -14.87 -15.09 -37.13
C THR A 168 -14.50 -13.61 -37.16
N VAL A 169 -14.23 -13.04 -35.98
CA VAL A 169 -13.91 -11.61 -35.84
C VAL A 169 -12.47 -11.48 -35.36
N VAL A 170 -11.71 -10.61 -36.03
CA VAL A 170 -10.37 -10.20 -35.61
C VAL A 170 -10.53 -9.03 -34.65
N ILE A 171 -10.10 -9.21 -33.40
CA ILE A 171 -10.24 -8.24 -32.32
C ILE A 171 -8.86 -7.67 -32.01
N LYS A 172 -8.72 -6.36 -32.23
CA LYS A 172 -7.53 -5.60 -31.86
C LYS A 172 -7.41 -5.49 -30.35
N ALA A 173 -6.20 -5.68 -29.85
CA ALA A 173 -5.90 -5.62 -28.43
C ALA A 173 -6.12 -4.21 -27.86
N LEU A 174 -6.72 -4.12 -26.68
CA LEU A 174 -6.91 -2.87 -25.94
C LEU A 174 -6.20 -2.95 -24.58
N PRO A 175 -5.66 -1.84 -24.05
CA PRO A 175 -4.96 -1.80 -22.75
C PRO A 175 -5.72 -2.43 -21.56
N LEU A 176 -7.05 -2.27 -21.54
CA LEU A 176 -7.91 -2.79 -20.49
C LEU A 176 -9.09 -3.55 -21.10
N SER A 177 -9.63 -4.50 -20.33
CA SER A 177 -10.97 -5.04 -20.59
C SER A 177 -11.98 -4.13 -19.88
N THR A 178 -12.54 -3.15 -20.59
CA THR A 178 -13.61 -2.25 -20.10
C THR A 178 -14.74 -2.11 -21.10
N TRP A 179 -15.94 -1.83 -20.61
CA TRP A 179 -17.13 -1.71 -21.45
C TRP A 179 -17.22 -0.32 -22.07
N PHE A 180 -17.66 -0.26 -23.34
CA PHE A 180 -17.95 0.97 -24.06
C PHE A 180 -19.42 1.03 -24.50
N PRO A 181 -20.04 2.23 -24.52
CA PRO A 181 -21.39 2.43 -25.06
C PRO A 181 -21.45 2.42 -26.59
N PHE A 182 -20.33 2.14 -27.26
CA PHE A 182 -20.21 2.08 -28.72
C PHE A 182 -19.27 0.94 -29.12
N ASP A 183 -19.26 0.61 -30.42
CA ASP A 183 -18.40 -0.44 -30.96
C ASP A 183 -16.92 -0.02 -30.91
N GLN A 184 -16.17 -0.68 -30.02
CA GLN A 184 -14.75 -0.45 -29.78
C GLN A 184 -13.86 -0.77 -30.99
N GLN A 185 -14.23 -1.73 -31.84
CA GLN A 185 -13.42 -2.10 -33.00
C GLN A 185 -13.63 -1.11 -34.15
N LYS A 186 -14.86 -0.59 -34.29
CA LYS A 186 -15.16 0.47 -35.27
C LYS A 186 -14.51 1.80 -34.90
N HIS A 187 -14.48 2.14 -33.62
CA HIS A 187 -13.92 3.40 -33.09
C HIS A 187 -12.66 3.17 -32.24
N TYR A 188 -11.76 2.32 -32.73
CA TYR A 188 -10.58 1.86 -31.98
C TYR A 188 -9.72 2.98 -31.39
N VAL A 189 -9.38 4.02 -32.18
CA VAL A 189 -8.54 5.14 -31.70
C VAL A 189 -9.22 5.89 -30.54
N LEU A 190 -10.54 6.07 -30.62
CA LEU A 190 -11.30 6.72 -29.56
C LEU A 190 -11.33 5.86 -28.28
N SER A 191 -11.60 4.56 -28.41
CA SER A 191 -11.53 3.60 -27.30
C SER A 191 -10.14 3.60 -26.66
N TYR A 192 -9.08 3.63 -27.47
CA TYR A 192 -7.71 3.65 -26.98
C TYR A 192 -7.40 4.89 -26.14
N ILE A 193 -7.73 6.08 -26.65
CA ILE A 193 -7.51 7.35 -25.93
C ILE A 193 -8.31 7.39 -24.63
N TRP A 194 -9.55 6.87 -24.65
CA TRP A 194 -10.35 6.73 -23.43
C TRP A 194 -9.64 5.82 -22.42
N GLN A 195 -9.22 4.60 -22.81
CA GLN A 195 -8.55 3.70 -21.87
C GLN A 195 -7.25 4.25 -21.31
N VAL A 196 -6.47 4.99 -22.11
CA VAL A 196 -5.27 5.68 -21.60
C VAL A 196 -5.65 6.67 -20.50
N THR A 197 -6.73 7.43 -20.70
CA THR A 197 -7.26 8.37 -19.69
C THR A 197 -7.75 7.65 -18.43
N ASP A 198 -8.44 6.52 -18.61
CA ASP A 198 -8.93 5.68 -17.51
C ASP A 198 -7.80 5.10 -16.67
N ILE A 199 -6.78 4.52 -17.31
CA ILE A 199 -5.59 3.98 -16.64
C ILE A 199 -4.89 5.09 -15.87
N PHE A 200 -4.65 6.25 -16.51
CA PHE A 200 -3.98 7.37 -15.86
C PHE A 200 -4.73 7.81 -14.60
N MET A 201 -6.05 7.97 -14.70
CA MET A 201 -6.89 8.33 -13.57
C MET A 201 -6.85 7.26 -12.48
N ALA A 202 -7.02 5.99 -12.84
CA ALA A 202 -6.98 4.85 -11.92
C ALA A 202 -5.66 4.76 -11.15
N THR A 203 -4.53 4.78 -11.86
CA THR A 203 -3.20 4.69 -11.26
C THR A 203 -2.91 5.89 -10.37
N THR A 204 -3.36 7.10 -10.75
CA THR A 204 -3.18 8.28 -9.89
C THR A 204 -3.96 8.12 -8.58
N PHE A 205 -5.22 7.65 -8.61
CA PHE A 205 -6.00 7.40 -7.38
C PHE A 205 -5.41 6.29 -6.51
N ILE A 206 -4.96 5.19 -7.10
CA ILE A 206 -4.31 4.08 -6.39
C ILE A 206 -3.01 4.56 -5.73
N SER A 207 -2.13 5.20 -6.50
CA SER A 207 -0.85 5.69 -5.99
C SER A 207 -1.02 6.75 -4.90
N CYS A 208 -2.00 7.65 -5.05
CA CYS A 208 -2.35 8.62 -4.01
C CYS A 208 -2.74 7.94 -2.69
N ALA A 209 -3.60 6.93 -2.76
CA ALA A 209 -4.05 6.20 -1.58
C ALA A 209 -2.89 5.46 -0.89
N ASP A 210 -2.01 4.83 -1.69
CA ASP A 210 -0.91 4.02 -1.19
C ASP A 210 0.20 4.89 -0.55
N ILE A 211 0.64 5.95 -1.23
CA ILE A 211 1.64 6.90 -0.71
C ILE A 211 1.16 7.55 0.60
N PHE A 212 -0.11 7.90 0.66
CA PHE A 212 -0.70 8.49 1.85
C PHE A 212 -0.70 7.49 3.01
N ALA A 213 -1.09 6.24 2.76
CA ALA A 213 -1.04 5.18 3.76
C ALA A 213 0.39 4.86 4.21
N PHE A 214 1.35 4.74 3.29
CA PHE A 214 2.78 4.54 3.59
C PHE A 214 3.32 5.63 4.50
N SER A 215 3.01 6.88 4.18
CA SER A 215 3.46 8.03 4.96
C SER A 215 2.91 7.99 6.39
N LEU A 216 1.63 7.67 6.60
CA LEU A 216 1.07 7.59 7.94
C LEU A 216 1.68 6.46 8.78
N ILE A 217 1.88 5.27 8.19
CA ILE A 217 2.52 4.16 8.91
C ILE A 217 3.96 4.52 9.29
N LEU A 218 4.73 5.04 8.33
CA LEU A 218 6.13 5.42 8.55
C LEU A 218 6.26 6.57 9.56
N PHE A 219 5.27 7.46 9.66
CA PHE A 219 5.26 8.51 10.69
C PHE A 219 5.19 7.91 12.09
N GLY A 220 4.34 6.90 12.28
CA GLY A 220 4.27 6.13 13.53
C GLY A 220 5.61 5.49 13.90
N VAL A 221 6.29 4.87 12.92
CA VAL A 221 7.65 4.32 13.11
C VAL A 221 8.63 5.40 13.56
N GLY A 222 8.62 6.57 12.90
CA GLY A 222 9.47 7.70 13.27
C GLY A 222 9.25 8.14 14.73
N GLN A 223 7.99 8.26 15.16
CA GLN A 223 7.67 8.64 16.54
C GLN A 223 8.16 7.61 17.57
N ILE A 224 8.02 6.32 17.29
CA ILE A 224 8.53 5.23 18.13
C ILE A 224 10.05 5.35 18.28
N LYS A 225 10.77 5.57 17.18
CA LYS A 225 12.23 5.68 17.20
C LYS A 225 12.71 6.93 17.94
N ILE A 226 12.00 8.05 17.81
CA ILE A 226 12.28 9.26 18.59
C ILE A 226 12.12 8.98 20.09
N LEU A 227 11.03 8.33 20.48
CA LEU A 227 10.80 7.96 21.88
C LEU A 227 11.90 7.00 22.39
N LYS A 228 12.26 5.99 21.59
CA LYS A 228 13.35 5.06 21.92
C LYS A 228 14.68 5.79 22.13
N LEU A 229 15.00 6.78 21.29
CA LEU A 229 16.23 7.57 21.43
C LEU A 229 16.24 8.33 22.76
N ILE A 230 15.16 9.03 23.09
CA ILE A 230 15.04 9.79 24.34
C ILE A 230 15.20 8.86 25.55
N LEU A 231 14.58 7.67 25.52
CA LEU A 231 14.69 6.69 26.59
C LEU A 231 16.08 6.05 26.70
N SER A 232 16.74 5.81 25.58
CA SER A 232 18.11 5.25 25.57
C SER A 232 19.11 6.25 26.14
N ASN A 233 18.89 7.55 25.89
CA ASN A 233 19.72 8.65 26.37
C ASN A 233 19.05 9.40 27.55
N PHE A 234 18.28 8.69 28.37
CA PHE A 234 17.41 9.29 29.39
C PHE A 234 18.13 10.28 30.32
N GLN A 235 19.35 9.96 30.76
CA GLN A 235 20.14 10.83 31.64
C GLN A 235 20.56 12.15 30.95
N GLU A 236 20.92 12.10 29.67
CA GLU A 236 21.31 13.29 28.91
C GLU A 236 20.11 14.24 28.72
N TYR A 237 18.95 13.67 28.35
CA TYR A 237 17.71 14.44 28.20
C TYR A 237 17.23 15.03 29.53
N THR A 238 17.36 14.27 30.61
CA THR A 238 17.11 14.75 31.97
C THR A 238 18.00 15.95 32.31
N MET A 239 19.30 15.89 31.99
CA MET A 239 20.23 17.00 32.22
C MET A 239 19.89 18.22 31.36
N LYS A 240 19.47 18.04 30.11
CA LYS A 240 18.99 19.14 29.26
C LYS A 240 17.78 19.84 29.89
N ILE A 241 16.79 19.07 30.38
CA ILE A 241 15.60 19.61 31.03
C ILE A 241 15.95 20.33 32.34
N LYS A 242 16.85 19.75 33.14
CA LYS A 242 17.36 20.37 34.37
C LYS A 242 17.98 21.74 34.11
N ASN A 243 18.83 21.83 33.09
CA ASN A 243 19.50 23.08 32.72
C ASN A 243 18.51 24.12 32.18
N LEU A 244 17.48 23.69 31.44
CA LEU A 244 16.47 24.56 30.84
C LEU A 244 15.48 25.12 31.88
N LEU A 245 15.05 24.29 32.84
CA LEU A 245 14.07 24.66 33.86
C LEU A 245 14.69 25.08 35.20
N HIS A 246 16.01 24.99 35.34
CA HIS A 246 16.76 25.27 36.58
C HIS A 246 16.17 24.56 37.82
N CYS A 247 15.75 23.30 37.67
CA CYS A 247 15.12 22.50 38.72
C CYS A 247 16.05 21.46 39.34
N SER A 248 15.55 20.71 40.33
CA SER A 248 16.29 19.60 40.95
C SER A 248 16.45 18.42 39.96
N GLN A 249 17.46 17.57 40.19
CA GLN A 249 17.67 16.37 39.36
C GLN A 249 16.42 15.48 39.33
N GLU A 250 15.83 15.23 40.50
CA GLU A 250 14.67 14.38 40.64
C GLU A 250 13.45 14.93 39.89
N GLU A 251 13.23 16.25 39.96
CA GLU A 251 12.15 16.91 39.25
C GLU A 251 12.35 16.89 37.73
N ALA A 252 13.59 17.07 37.26
CA ALA A 252 13.92 16.93 35.84
C ALA A 252 13.68 15.49 35.34
N SER A 253 14.10 14.47 36.10
CA SER A 253 13.86 13.05 35.76
C SER A 253 12.36 12.76 35.69
N TYR A 254 11.59 13.26 36.67
CA TYR A 254 10.14 13.11 36.70
C TYR A 254 9.45 13.74 35.49
N ILE A 255 9.82 14.98 35.13
CA ILE A 255 9.26 15.68 33.97
C ILE A 255 9.61 14.93 32.67
N THR A 256 10.87 14.52 32.52
CA THR A 256 11.36 13.78 31.34
C THR A 256 10.58 12.49 31.14
N LEU A 257 10.43 11.68 32.20
CA LEU A 257 9.70 10.43 32.13
C LEU A 257 8.20 10.65 31.89
N ARG A 258 7.60 11.66 32.50
CA ARG A 258 6.19 12.01 32.27
C ARG A 258 5.95 12.33 30.80
N GLU A 259 6.80 13.13 30.17
CA GLU A 259 6.70 13.44 28.74
C GLU A 259 6.93 12.20 27.86
N CYS A 260 7.83 11.29 28.24
CA CYS A 260 8.01 10.01 27.54
C CYS A 260 6.76 9.13 27.61
N ILE A 261 6.10 9.06 28.78
CA ILE A 261 4.87 8.29 28.97
C ILE A 261 3.74 8.89 28.14
N LEU A 262 3.56 10.21 28.17
CA LEU A 262 2.54 10.90 27.38
C LEU A 262 2.77 10.65 25.88
N LYS A 263 4.01 10.80 25.40
CA LYS A 263 4.37 10.52 24.01
C LYS A 263 4.13 9.05 23.64
N HIS A 264 4.42 8.11 24.53
CA HIS A 264 4.12 6.69 24.31
C HIS A 264 2.61 6.42 24.16
N GLN A 265 1.80 7.07 24.99
CA GLN A 265 0.34 6.98 24.92
C GLN A 265 -0.20 7.57 23.60
N GLU A 266 0.28 8.74 23.20
CA GLU A 266 -0.06 9.38 21.91
C GLU A 266 0.28 8.48 20.72
N ILE A 267 1.45 7.83 20.74
CA ILE A 267 1.88 6.88 19.69
C ILE A 267 0.95 5.67 19.64
N ILE A 268 0.61 5.09 20.79
CA ILE A 268 -0.31 3.94 20.86
C ILE A 268 -1.67 4.32 20.29
N GLU A 269 -2.20 5.47 20.68
CA GLU A 269 -3.50 5.96 20.21
C GLU A 269 -3.48 6.23 18.70
N TYR A 270 -2.43 6.88 18.20
CA TYR A 270 -2.22 7.10 16.77
C TYR A 270 -2.27 5.81 15.95
N ILE A 271 -1.52 4.78 16.37
CA ILE A 271 -1.46 3.49 15.66
C ILE A 271 -2.80 2.76 15.75
N LYS A 272 -3.49 2.82 16.90
CA LYS A 272 -4.82 2.24 17.06
C LYS A 272 -5.85 2.90 16.17
N GLU A 273 -5.90 4.23 16.11
CA GLU A 273 -6.84 4.96 15.26
C GLU A 273 -6.58 4.67 13.78
N TYR A 274 -5.32 4.64 13.35
CA TYR A 274 -4.97 4.23 12.00
C TYR A 274 -5.43 2.80 11.70
N ASN A 275 -5.14 1.86 12.61
CA ASN A 275 -5.51 0.45 12.45
C ASN A 275 -7.04 0.27 12.39
N LEU A 276 -7.81 1.00 13.21
CA LEU A 276 -9.27 0.92 13.20
C LEU A 276 -9.88 1.32 11.86
N VAL A 277 -9.31 2.31 11.18
CA VAL A 277 -9.78 2.75 9.86
C VAL A 277 -9.36 1.76 8.77
N MET A 278 -8.12 1.26 8.82
CA MET A 278 -7.52 0.54 7.70
C MET A 278 -7.63 -0.99 7.79
N LYS A 279 -7.78 -1.59 8.98
CA LYS A 279 -7.67 -3.05 9.19
C LYS A 279 -8.59 -3.87 8.27
N ASN A 280 -9.83 -3.43 8.07
CA ASN A 280 -10.79 -4.14 7.22
C ASN A 280 -10.47 -3.98 5.73
N ILE A 281 -9.98 -2.79 5.34
CA ILE A 281 -9.53 -2.52 3.97
C ILE A 281 -8.29 -3.38 3.66
N MET A 282 -7.38 -3.57 4.63
CA MET A 282 -6.20 -4.41 4.47
C MET A 282 -6.54 -5.89 4.25
N VAL A 283 -7.64 -6.41 4.80
CA VAL A 283 -8.11 -7.77 4.47
C VAL A 283 -8.41 -7.90 2.99
N LEU A 284 -9.19 -6.94 2.44
CA LEU A 284 -9.55 -6.95 1.02
C LEU A 284 -8.32 -6.80 0.13
N ASP A 285 -7.39 -5.91 0.50
CA ASP A 285 -6.14 -5.70 -0.24
C ASP A 285 -5.24 -6.93 -0.22
N PHE A 286 -5.18 -7.63 0.92
CA PHE A 286 -4.44 -8.89 1.03
C PHE A 286 -5.03 -9.99 0.14
N LEU A 287 -6.36 -10.18 0.17
CA LEU A 287 -7.03 -11.18 -0.66
C LEU A 287 -6.89 -10.88 -2.16
N MET A 288 -7.13 -9.62 -2.54
CA MET A 288 -6.99 -9.17 -3.92
C MET A 288 -5.55 -9.34 -4.42
N SER A 289 -4.56 -8.97 -3.61
CA SER A 289 -3.15 -9.09 -4.02
C SER A 289 -2.69 -10.54 -4.14
N SER A 290 -3.20 -11.44 -3.29
CA SER A 290 -2.94 -12.89 -3.40
C SER A 290 -3.50 -13.45 -4.72
N MET A 291 -4.74 -13.08 -5.06
CA MET A 291 -5.36 -13.46 -6.34
C MET A 291 -4.59 -12.91 -7.54
N GLN A 292 -4.12 -11.66 -7.44
CA GLN A 292 -3.37 -11.01 -8.49
C GLN A 292 -1.99 -11.65 -8.72
N LEU A 293 -1.25 -11.98 -7.66
CA LEU A 293 0.02 -12.70 -7.79
C LEU A 293 -0.19 -14.08 -8.43
N ALA A 294 -1.24 -14.80 -8.01
CA ALA A 294 -1.59 -16.09 -8.61
C ALA A 294 -1.94 -15.96 -10.11
N SER A 295 -2.70 -14.93 -10.49
CA SER A 295 -3.03 -14.64 -11.88
C SER A 295 -1.80 -14.35 -12.72
N ILE A 296 -0.85 -13.55 -12.22
CA ILE A 296 0.38 -13.21 -12.95
C ILE A 296 1.23 -14.46 -13.20
N VAL A 297 1.37 -15.34 -12.20
CA VAL A 297 2.09 -16.61 -12.37
C VAL A 297 1.43 -17.46 -13.46
N LEU A 298 0.10 -17.55 -13.48
CA LEU A 298 -0.61 -18.29 -14.53
C LEU A 298 -0.39 -17.66 -15.92
N THR A 299 -0.46 -16.34 -16.03
CA THR A 299 -0.21 -15.63 -17.30
C THR A 299 1.20 -15.91 -17.83
N LEU A 300 2.21 -15.91 -16.95
CA LEU A 300 3.59 -16.23 -17.32
C LEU A 300 3.77 -17.68 -17.81
N LEU A 301 2.91 -18.61 -17.40
CA LEU A 301 2.98 -20.01 -17.82
C LEU A 301 2.26 -20.30 -19.13
N VAL A 302 1.16 -19.60 -19.39
CA VAL A 302 0.31 -19.83 -20.57
C VAL A 302 0.77 -19.01 -21.77
N THR A 303 1.32 -17.81 -21.54
CA THR A 303 1.71 -16.92 -22.64
C THR A 303 3.01 -17.36 -23.31
N LYS A 304 3.09 -17.18 -24.63
CA LYS A 304 4.33 -17.36 -25.37
C LYS A 304 5.41 -16.44 -24.80
N VAL A 305 6.58 -17.01 -24.51
CA VAL A 305 7.74 -16.29 -23.98
C VAL A 305 8.31 -15.38 -25.06
N THR A 306 7.75 -14.17 -25.17
CA THR A 306 8.34 -13.07 -25.94
C THR A 306 8.99 -12.09 -24.96
N LEU A 307 10.01 -11.37 -25.44
CA LEU A 307 10.71 -10.36 -24.62
C LEU A 307 9.71 -9.34 -24.05
N ILE A 308 8.78 -8.86 -24.88
CA ILE A 308 7.80 -7.83 -24.53
C ILE A 308 6.81 -8.33 -23.46
N ASN A 309 6.24 -9.52 -23.64
CA ASN A 309 5.32 -10.10 -22.65
C ASN A 309 6.01 -10.38 -21.32
N THR A 310 7.26 -10.87 -21.37
CA THR A 310 8.05 -11.15 -20.17
C THR A 310 8.38 -9.87 -19.40
N ILE A 311 8.77 -8.80 -20.10
CA ILE A 311 9.02 -7.48 -19.48
C ILE A 311 7.73 -6.91 -18.88
N TYR A 312 6.62 -6.93 -19.64
CA TYR A 312 5.33 -6.43 -19.19
C TYR A 312 4.84 -7.13 -17.92
N SER A 313 4.71 -8.47 -17.97
CA SER A 313 4.23 -9.26 -16.84
C SER A 313 5.21 -9.25 -15.67
N GLY A 314 6.53 -9.26 -15.94
CA GLY A 314 7.56 -9.19 -14.92
C GLY A 314 7.57 -7.85 -14.17
N GLN A 315 7.52 -6.73 -14.89
CA GLN A 315 7.48 -5.40 -14.27
C GLN A 315 6.20 -5.19 -13.45
N PHE A 316 5.07 -5.68 -13.94
CA PHE A 316 3.81 -5.66 -13.18
C PHE A 316 3.90 -6.49 -11.90
N ALA A 317 4.50 -7.70 -11.97
CA ALA A 317 4.73 -8.55 -10.80
C ALA A 317 5.62 -7.86 -9.75
N VAL A 318 6.72 -7.27 -10.20
CA VAL A 318 7.67 -6.55 -9.34
C VAL A 318 6.98 -5.36 -8.67
N CYS A 319 6.20 -4.57 -9.41
CA CYS A 319 5.46 -3.44 -8.87
C CYS A 319 4.48 -3.88 -7.77
N MET A 320 3.67 -4.92 -8.03
CA MET A 320 2.70 -5.39 -7.04
C MET A 320 3.35 -6.04 -5.81
N PHE A 321 4.46 -6.75 -6.01
CA PHE A 321 5.24 -7.30 -4.91
C PHE A 321 5.86 -6.20 -4.05
N LEU A 322 6.49 -5.19 -4.66
CA LEU A 322 7.08 -4.05 -3.93
C LEU A 322 6.01 -3.26 -3.17
N ARG A 323 4.85 -3.02 -3.79
CA ARG A 323 3.70 -2.35 -3.15
C ARG A 323 3.31 -3.02 -1.84
N LEU A 324 3.16 -4.35 -1.85
CA LEU A 324 2.86 -5.12 -0.64
C LEU A 324 4.03 -5.11 0.34
N LEU A 325 5.25 -5.36 -0.14
CA LEU A 325 6.44 -5.41 0.70
C LEU A 325 6.57 -4.15 1.55
N VAL A 326 6.34 -2.96 0.98
CA VAL A 326 6.40 -1.68 1.71
C VAL A 326 5.39 -1.62 2.85
N TYR A 327 4.13 -2.04 2.63
CA TYR A 327 3.11 -2.10 3.70
C TYR A 327 3.55 -2.99 4.85
N TYR A 328 3.96 -4.22 4.54
CA TYR A 328 4.35 -5.21 5.55
C TYR A 328 5.67 -4.84 6.23
N TRP A 329 6.60 -4.22 5.51
CA TRP A 329 7.85 -3.74 6.06
C TRP A 329 7.62 -2.64 7.11
N TYR A 330 6.86 -1.60 6.76
CA TYR A 330 6.58 -0.52 7.71
C TYR A 330 5.72 -0.97 8.90
N ALA A 331 4.74 -1.87 8.68
CA ALA A 331 3.99 -2.46 9.78
C ALA A 331 4.88 -3.31 10.71
N ASN A 332 5.84 -4.04 10.14
CA ASN A 332 6.82 -4.81 10.91
C ASN A 332 7.76 -3.90 11.71
N GLU A 333 8.20 -2.78 11.15
CA GLU A 333 9.02 -1.78 11.87
C GLU A 333 8.29 -1.23 13.10
N ILE A 334 6.98 -1.01 13.03
CA ILE A 334 6.18 -0.60 14.21
C ILE A 334 6.28 -1.65 15.32
N MET A 335 6.13 -2.93 14.96
CA MET A 335 6.18 -4.04 15.92
C MET A 335 7.57 -4.20 16.53
N VAL A 336 8.61 -4.23 15.69
CA VAL A 336 10.01 -4.39 16.13
C VAL A 336 10.40 -3.23 17.03
N HIS A 337 10.29 -2.00 16.56
CA HIS A 337 10.72 -0.84 17.35
C HIS A 337 9.81 -0.57 18.55
N GLY A 338 8.53 -0.95 18.47
CA GLY A 338 7.61 -0.90 19.61
C GLY A 338 8.07 -1.80 20.76
N SER A 339 8.56 -3.01 20.44
CA SER A 339 9.11 -3.94 21.45
C SER A 339 10.44 -3.46 22.06
N GLU A 340 11.24 -2.74 21.26
CA GLU A 340 12.53 -2.22 21.70
C GLU A 340 12.42 -1.05 22.69
N ILE A 341 11.25 -0.41 22.83
CA ILE A 341 11.02 0.63 23.86
C ILE A 341 11.24 0.06 25.26
N GLY A 342 10.75 -1.16 25.51
CA GLY A 342 10.93 -1.84 26.79
C GLY A 342 12.41 -2.12 27.08
N LEU A 343 13.16 -2.55 26.07
CA LEU A 343 14.61 -2.76 26.17
C LEU A 343 15.36 -1.46 26.43
N ALA A 344 14.98 -0.36 25.77
CA ALA A 344 15.58 0.96 26.01
C ALA A 344 15.35 1.44 27.45
N LEU A 345 14.16 1.21 28.01
CA LEU A 345 13.89 1.48 29.43
C LEU A 345 14.76 0.63 30.36
N CYS A 346 14.87 -0.69 30.11
CA CYS A 346 15.69 -1.57 30.93
C CYS A 346 17.18 -1.22 30.88
N ASN A 347 17.66 -0.72 29.74
CA ASN A 347 19.05 -0.31 29.54
C ASN A 347 19.32 1.13 30.00
N SER A 348 18.29 1.92 30.32
CA SER A 348 18.50 3.16 31.06
C SER A 348 19.04 2.82 32.45
N ASN A 349 19.85 3.69 33.06
CA ASN A 349 20.32 3.53 34.44
C ASN A 349 19.17 3.79 35.45
N TRP A 350 18.02 3.14 35.25
CA TRP A 350 16.77 3.36 35.97
C TRP A 350 16.91 3.11 37.48
N TYR A 351 17.83 2.24 37.89
CA TYR A 351 18.11 1.93 39.29
C TYR A 351 18.80 3.09 40.04
N GLU A 352 19.35 4.08 39.32
CA GLU A 352 19.94 5.30 39.90
C GLU A 352 18.91 6.42 40.09
N GLU A 353 17.71 6.27 39.52
CA GLU A 353 16.64 7.26 39.60
C GLU A 353 15.88 7.20 40.93
N SER A 354 15.11 8.25 41.25
CA SER A 354 14.33 8.27 42.49
C SER A 354 13.23 7.19 42.50
N GLU A 355 12.82 6.75 43.70
CA GLU A 355 11.82 5.69 43.88
C GLU A 355 10.51 5.98 43.13
N ARG A 356 10.12 7.26 43.05
CA ARG A 356 8.96 7.71 42.28
C ARG A 356 9.11 7.45 40.79
N VAL A 357 10.26 7.80 40.21
CA VAL A 357 10.57 7.63 38.78
C VAL A 357 10.72 6.14 38.45
N GLN A 358 11.37 5.37 39.32
CA GLN A 358 11.49 3.91 39.19
C GLN A 358 10.11 3.24 39.08
N LYS A 359 9.17 3.55 39.98
CA LYS A 359 7.81 3.01 39.93
C LYS A 359 7.10 3.34 38.62
N MET A 360 7.26 4.56 38.11
CA MET A 360 6.69 4.98 36.82
C MET A 360 7.33 4.24 35.63
N MET A 361 8.64 4.04 35.63
CA MET A 361 9.35 3.27 34.59
C MET A 361 8.87 1.82 34.55
N VAL A 362 8.66 1.19 35.72
CA VAL A 362 8.12 -0.18 35.79
C VAL A 362 6.71 -0.26 35.20
N ILE A 363 5.85 0.73 35.45
CA ILE A 363 4.51 0.79 34.85
C ILE A 363 4.61 0.91 33.32
N MET A 364 5.50 1.77 32.82
CA MET A 364 5.74 1.91 31.38
C MET A 364 6.27 0.62 30.77
N LEU A 365 7.18 -0.08 31.46
CA LEU A 365 7.71 -1.38 31.03
C LEU A 365 6.62 -2.44 30.94
N MET A 366 5.73 -2.53 31.94
CA MET A 366 4.57 -3.43 31.89
C MET A 366 3.66 -3.14 30.68
N ARG A 367 3.51 -1.88 30.29
CA ARG A 367 2.76 -1.52 29.07
C ARG A 367 3.51 -1.92 27.79
N CYS A 368 4.83 -1.81 27.76
CA CYS A 368 5.67 -2.19 26.61
C CYS A 368 5.62 -3.69 26.31
N ASN A 369 5.33 -4.54 27.31
CA ASN A 369 5.14 -5.98 27.12
C ASN A 369 3.91 -6.35 26.26
N ARG A 370 3.01 -5.40 25.99
CA ARG A 370 1.90 -5.59 25.05
C ARG A 370 2.30 -5.02 23.69
N GLU A 371 2.45 -5.92 22.73
CA GLU A 371 2.89 -5.62 21.36
C GLU A 371 2.03 -4.54 20.69
N LEU A 372 2.72 -3.67 19.96
CA LEU A 372 2.11 -2.64 19.13
C LEU A 372 2.20 -3.10 17.67
N CYS A 373 1.07 -3.49 17.08
CA CYS A 373 1.03 -4.00 15.72
C CYS A 373 -0.16 -3.45 14.93
N LEU A 374 -0.03 -3.48 13.61
CA LEU A 374 -1.14 -3.28 12.68
C LEU A 374 -1.72 -4.65 12.34
N GLU A 375 -3.04 -4.74 12.20
CA GLU A 375 -3.76 -5.99 12.03
C GLU A 375 -4.47 -6.05 10.67
N ILE A 376 -4.53 -7.26 10.09
CA ILE A 376 -5.30 -7.60 8.90
C ILE A 376 -6.65 -8.13 9.37
N GLY A 377 -7.58 -7.20 9.62
CA GLY A 377 -8.88 -7.53 10.22
C GLY A 377 -8.71 -8.36 11.50
N PRO A 378 -9.58 -9.36 11.76
CA PRO A 378 -9.46 -10.24 12.93
C PRO A 378 -8.46 -11.41 12.72
N PHE A 379 -7.74 -11.48 11.59
CA PHE A 379 -7.06 -12.71 11.19
C PHE A 379 -5.61 -12.80 11.66
N ALA A 380 -4.81 -11.75 11.45
CA ALA A 380 -3.38 -11.79 11.71
C ALA A 380 -2.76 -10.39 11.85
N ALA A 381 -1.61 -10.30 12.51
CA ALA A 381 -0.78 -9.10 12.50
C ALA A 381 -0.04 -8.94 11.15
N MET A 382 0.06 -7.70 10.67
CA MET A 382 0.83 -7.31 9.49
C MET A 382 2.33 -7.37 9.81
N THR A 383 2.99 -8.48 9.46
CA THR A 383 4.41 -8.70 9.72
C THR A 383 5.10 -9.25 8.49
N LEU A 384 6.42 -9.08 8.38
CA LEU A 384 7.17 -9.72 7.29
C LEU A 384 7.06 -11.25 7.33
N ARG A 385 6.85 -11.84 8.52
CA ARG A 385 6.60 -13.27 8.67
C ARG A 385 5.27 -13.70 8.06
N THR A 386 4.20 -12.92 8.25
CA THR A 386 2.90 -13.24 7.63
C THR A 386 2.97 -13.07 6.12
N PHE A 387 3.67 -12.04 5.62
CA PHE A 387 3.96 -11.88 4.19
C PHE A 387 4.75 -13.07 3.61
N LEU A 388 5.93 -13.38 4.18
CA LEU A 388 6.79 -14.47 3.71
C LEU A 388 6.14 -15.85 3.88
N GLY A 389 5.34 -16.04 4.94
CA GLY A 389 4.60 -17.27 5.17
C GLY A 389 3.58 -17.53 4.05
N VAL A 390 2.94 -16.48 3.55
CA VAL A 390 2.03 -16.56 2.39
C VAL A 390 2.84 -16.82 1.11
N SER A 391 3.88 -16.04 0.85
CA SER A 391 4.72 -16.24 -0.34
C SER A 391 5.34 -17.64 -0.38
N ARG A 392 5.79 -18.19 0.75
CA ARG A 392 6.30 -19.57 0.83
C ARG A 392 5.20 -20.57 0.58
N ARG A 393 4.02 -20.46 1.21
CA ARG A 393 2.91 -21.40 0.97
C ARG A 393 2.46 -21.38 -0.48
N GLU A 394 2.46 -20.22 -1.13
CA GLU A 394 2.20 -20.08 -2.56
C GLU A 394 3.30 -20.77 -3.38
N GLN A 395 4.58 -20.50 -3.10
CA GLN A 395 5.72 -21.15 -3.77
C GLN A 395 5.73 -22.68 -3.60
N TYR A 396 5.42 -23.18 -2.40
CA TYR A 396 5.34 -24.62 -2.12
C TYR A 396 4.15 -25.28 -2.84
N LYS A 397 2.99 -24.61 -2.90
CA LYS A 397 1.84 -25.12 -3.66
C LYS A 397 2.13 -25.14 -5.16
N ILE A 398 2.72 -24.07 -5.67
CA ILE A 398 3.13 -23.96 -7.08
C ILE A 398 4.18 -25.03 -7.39
N GLY A 399 5.22 -25.16 -6.55
CA GLY A 399 6.27 -26.18 -6.68
C GLY A 399 5.74 -27.62 -6.64
N ASN A 400 4.85 -27.96 -5.70
CA ASN A 400 4.24 -29.30 -5.66
C ASN A 400 3.33 -29.56 -6.87
N HIS A 401 2.67 -28.53 -7.41
CA HIS A 401 1.92 -28.67 -8.64
C HIS A 401 2.83 -28.89 -9.86
N PHE A 402 4.01 -28.25 -9.89
CA PHE A 402 5.05 -28.51 -10.90
C PHE A 402 5.62 -29.93 -10.82
N TYR A 403 5.88 -30.45 -9.62
CA TYR A 403 6.30 -31.85 -9.44
C TYR A 403 5.24 -32.82 -9.95
N ASN A 404 3.95 -32.60 -9.63
CA ASN A 404 2.85 -33.45 -10.11
C ASN A 404 2.62 -33.33 -11.63
N ILE A 405 2.76 -32.14 -12.23
CA ILE A 405 2.63 -31.97 -13.69
C ILE A 405 3.80 -32.62 -14.43
N ASN A 406 5.03 -32.50 -13.90
CA ASN A 406 6.18 -33.20 -14.46
C ASN A 406 6.07 -34.73 -14.32
N GLU A 407 5.52 -35.26 -13.23
CA GLU A 407 5.20 -36.69 -13.14
C GLU A 407 4.15 -37.12 -14.16
N ILE A 408 3.12 -36.31 -14.44
CA ILE A 408 2.12 -36.63 -15.46
C ILE A 408 2.72 -36.65 -16.88
N TRP A 409 3.69 -35.79 -17.17
CA TRP A 409 4.43 -35.80 -18.44
C TRP A 409 5.48 -36.91 -18.52
N VAL A 410 6.16 -37.23 -17.42
CA VAL A 410 7.11 -38.35 -17.34
C VAL A 410 6.35 -39.69 -17.48
N ILE A 411 5.21 -39.86 -16.83
CA ILE A 411 4.36 -41.06 -16.93
C ILE A 411 3.76 -41.22 -18.35
N LYS A 412 3.47 -40.12 -19.06
CA LYS A 412 3.05 -40.19 -20.48
C LYS A 412 4.20 -40.43 -21.47
N SER A 413 5.43 -40.08 -21.14
CA SER A 413 6.59 -40.34 -22.02
C SER A 413 7.17 -41.75 -21.89
N VAL A 414 6.92 -42.44 -20.77
CA VAL A 414 7.47 -43.78 -20.48
C VAL A 414 6.69 -44.91 -21.17
N ASN A 415 5.42 -44.70 -21.56
CA ASN A 415 4.58 -45.74 -22.20
C ASN A 415 4.54 -45.69 -23.74
N GLY A 416 5.46 -44.95 -24.38
CA GLY A 416 5.39 -44.64 -25.81
C GLY A 416 6.56 -45.14 -26.66
N ARG A 417 7.02 -46.40 -26.53
CA ARG A 417 7.84 -47.06 -27.58
C ARG A 417 7.42 -48.52 -27.83
N TYR A 418 6.88 -48.69 -29.04
CA TYR A 418 6.71 -49.86 -29.89
C TYR A 418 7.45 -51.15 -29.51
N LEU A 419 6.70 -52.27 -29.50
CA LEU A 419 7.17 -53.62 -29.86
C LEU A 419 6.06 -54.39 -30.64
N SER A 420 6.22 -54.36 -31.96
CA SER A 420 6.02 -55.41 -32.99
C SER A 420 5.12 -56.65 -32.76
N MET A 421 4.16 -56.82 -33.69
CA MET A 421 3.94 -57.98 -34.60
C MET A 421 3.08 -59.22 -34.24
N ILE A 422 2.19 -59.53 -35.20
CA ILE A 422 1.65 -60.84 -35.71
C ILE A 422 0.26 -61.31 -35.23
N GLY A 423 -0.65 -61.51 -36.19
CA GLY A 423 -1.43 -62.76 -36.29
C GLY A 423 -2.92 -62.65 -36.63
N PHE A 424 -3.23 -62.86 -37.93
CA PHE A 424 -4.52 -63.12 -38.60
C PHE A 424 -5.34 -61.95 -39.14
#